data_AF-A0A945AU85-F1
#
_entry.id   AF-A0A945AU85-F1
#
_cell.length_a   1.000
_cell.length_b   1.000
_cell.length_c   1.000
_cell.angle_alpha   90.00
_cell.angle_beta   90.00
_cell.angle_gamma   90.00
#
_symmetry.space_group_name_H-M   'P 1'
#
loop_
_entity.id
_entity.type
_entity.pdbx_description
1 polymer ?
#
loop_
_entity_poly.entity_id
_entity_poly.type
_entity_poly.pdbx_seq_one_letter_code
_entity_poly.pdbx_strand_id
1 'polypeptide(L)'
;GGLRIAGFDLGNSPAEYTHSVVAGRGVLMTTTNGTLAIERCEAAREILVGSFVNRTSVARSAFLLASKYGIDAIHLVCAGTDGEETDEDILGAGAIVDAGIVAAKGHSLFDPCSQKASFEFLRVINGSGDSRGRLAARLRQSLGGKNLIRLGMDSDLILAAAVDRCRLVPYQCSRTGTLMSFDDLKCIDS
;
A
#
# COMPACT_ATOMS: atom_id res chain seq x y z
N GLY A 1 13.86 -12.03 -4.05
CA GLY A 1 13.40 -12.35 -2.68
C GLY A 1 11.96 -12.81 -2.70
N GLY A 2 11.45 -13.38 -1.60
CA GLY A 2 10.03 -13.78 -1.48
C GLY A 2 9.77 -15.02 -0.63
N LEU A 3 10.79 -15.85 -0.40
CA LEU A 3 10.67 -17.02 0.47
C LEU A 3 10.85 -16.65 1.95
N ARG A 4 10.23 -17.44 2.83
CA ARG A 4 10.41 -17.33 4.28
C ARG A 4 11.88 -17.53 4.67
N ILE A 5 12.37 -16.65 5.54
CA ILE A 5 13.73 -16.71 6.09
C ILE A 5 13.82 -17.89 7.08
N ALA A 6 14.95 -18.61 7.07
CA ALA A 6 15.15 -19.71 8.01
C ALA A 6 15.07 -19.21 9.47
N GLY A 7 14.27 -19.89 10.29
CA GLY A 7 14.02 -19.50 11.68
C GLY A 7 12.85 -18.52 11.88
N PHE A 8 12.21 -18.04 10.80
CA PHE A 8 10.99 -17.22 10.91
C PHE A 8 9.74 -18.10 10.96
N ASP A 9 8.74 -17.64 11.71
CA ASP A 9 7.44 -18.30 11.81
C ASP A 9 6.64 -18.19 10.50
N LEU A 10 6.61 -17.01 9.89
CA LEU A 10 5.81 -16.67 8.70
C LEU A 10 6.69 -16.10 7.58
N GLY A 11 6.27 -16.32 6.33
CA GLY A 11 6.80 -15.67 5.15
C GLY A 11 6.16 -14.30 4.86
N ASN A 12 6.32 -13.81 3.64
CA ASN A 12 5.74 -12.53 3.19
C ASN A 12 4.45 -12.73 2.37
N SER A 13 3.85 -13.92 2.40
CA SER A 13 2.57 -14.16 1.76
C SER A 13 1.44 -13.60 2.62
N PRO A 14 0.54 -12.74 2.09
CA PRO A 14 -0.63 -12.28 2.84
C PRO A 14 -1.54 -13.41 3.34
N ALA A 15 -1.52 -14.58 2.68
CA ALA A 15 -2.30 -15.74 3.07
C ALA A 15 -1.86 -16.35 4.41
N GLU A 16 -0.61 -16.13 4.83
CA GLU A 16 -0.07 -16.67 6.08
C GLU A 16 -0.58 -15.90 7.33
N TYR A 17 -1.06 -14.67 7.15
CA TYR A 17 -1.46 -13.76 8.23
C TYR A 17 -2.95 -13.87 8.58
N THR A 18 -3.42 -15.09 8.84
CA THR A 18 -4.81 -15.33 9.23
C THR A 18 -5.09 -14.92 10.68
N HIS A 19 -6.35 -14.61 11.01
CA HIS A 19 -6.73 -14.20 12.36
C HIS A 19 -6.30 -15.22 13.44
N SER A 20 -6.47 -16.52 13.20
CA SER A 20 -6.07 -17.57 14.16
C SER A 20 -4.55 -17.60 14.41
N VAL A 21 -3.74 -17.11 13.48
CA VAL A 21 -2.28 -17.08 13.58
C VAL A 21 -1.80 -15.83 14.30
N VAL A 22 -2.37 -14.65 13.98
CA VAL A 22 -1.79 -13.35 14.41
C VAL A 22 -2.62 -12.57 15.43
N ALA A 23 -3.86 -12.96 15.72
CA ALA A 23 -4.71 -12.20 16.63
C ALA A 23 -4.10 -12.06 18.03
N GLY A 24 -4.03 -10.82 18.52
CA GLY A 24 -3.46 -10.50 19.84
C GLY A 24 -1.94 -10.64 19.93
N ARG A 25 -1.24 -10.85 18.80
CA ARG A 25 0.22 -11.03 18.75
C ARG A 25 0.89 -9.85 18.07
N GLY A 26 2.09 -9.50 18.54
CA GLY A 26 2.99 -8.64 17.78
C GLY A 26 3.58 -9.40 16.59
N VAL A 27 3.63 -8.77 15.43
CA VAL A 27 4.23 -9.32 14.21
C VAL A 27 5.54 -8.59 13.96
N LEU A 28 6.66 -9.30 14.07
CA LEU A 28 7.95 -8.81 13.59
C LEU A 28 8.14 -9.27 12.15
N MET A 29 8.22 -8.32 11.22
CA MET A 29 8.40 -8.58 9.81
C MET A 29 9.65 -7.84 9.33
N THR A 30 10.44 -8.47 8.47
CA THR A 30 11.52 -7.81 7.72
C THR A 30 11.24 -7.97 6.24
N THR A 31 11.36 -6.87 5.50
CA THR A 31 11.33 -6.86 4.04
C THR A 31 12.45 -5.96 3.56
N THR A 32 13.06 -6.28 2.42
CA THR A 32 14.15 -5.47 1.87
C THR A 32 13.64 -4.10 1.42
N ASN A 33 12.57 -4.07 0.63
CA ASN A 33 12.11 -2.83 -0.02
C ASN A 33 11.20 -2.00 0.88
N GLY A 34 10.28 -2.64 1.62
CA GLY A 34 9.31 -1.95 2.46
C GLY A 34 9.96 -1.20 3.62
N THR A 35 10.93 -1.82 4.30
CA THR A 35 11.65 -1.19 5.41
C THR A 35 12.44 0.03 4.93
N LEU A 36 13.17 -0.11 3.82
CA LEU A 36 13.93 1.00 3.22
C LEU A 36 13.03 2.15 2.76
N ALA A 37 11.84 1.85 2.23
CA ALA A 37 10.88 2.87 1.85
C ALA A 37 10.37 3.68 3.05
N ILE A 38 10.09 3.01 4.18
CA ILE A 38 9.69 3.67 5.42
C ILE A 38 10.83 4.52 5.99
N GLU A 39 12.07 4.01 6.02
CA GLU A 39 13.25 4.75 6.46
C GLU A 39 13.46 6.03 5.64
N ARG A 40 13.26 5.97 4.32
CA ARG A 40 13.33 7.16 3.45
C ARG A 40 12.25 8.21 3.75
N CYS A 41 11.20 7.84 4.47
CA CYS A 41 10.12 8.73 4.86
C CYS A 41 10.30 9.33 6.26
N GLU A 42 11.40 9.08 6.98
CA GLU A 42 11.56 9.49 8.39
C GLU A 42 11.34 10.98 8.67
N ALA A 43 11.56 11.86 7.68
CA ALA A 43 11.31 13.30 7.81
C ALA A 43 9.82 13.69 7.70
N ALA A 44 8.95 12.77 7.29
CA ALA A 44 7.52 13.01 7.17
C ALA A 44 6.87 13.09 8.55
N ARG A 45 5.90 14.00 8.70
CA ARG A 45 5.14 14.15 9.94
C ARG A 45 4.31 12.90 10.27
N GLU A 46 3.69 12.32 9.25
CA GLU A 46 2.83 11.15 9.34
C GLU A 46 3.21 10.19 8.21
N ILE A 47 3.37 8.90 8.53
CA ILE A 47 3.71 7.85 7.56
C ILE A 47 2.59 6.82 7.59
N LEU A 48 1.87 6.71 6.49
CA LEU A 48 0.79 5.74 6.30
C LEU A 48 1.22 4.65 5.31
N VAL A 49 0.73 3.43 5.49
CA VAL A 49 0.98 2.31 4.57
C VAL A 49 -0.26 2.03 3.75
N GLY A 50 -0.11 2.08 2.43
CA GLY A 50 -1.20 1.89 1.49
C GLY A 50 -0.94 0.84 0.43
N SER A 51 -2.03 0.24 -0.05
CA SER A 51 -2.09 -0.70 -1.16
C SER A 51 -3.47 -0.63 -1.82
N PHE A 52 -3.71 -1.45 -2.85
CA PHE A 52 -5.06 -1.62 -3.41
C PHE A 52 -6.11 -1.98 -2.35
N VAL A 53 -5.72 -2.78 -1.35
CA VAL A 53 -6.62 -3.35 -0.33
C VAL A 53 -7.28 -2.29 0.55
N ASN A 54 -6.61 -1.16 0.77
CA ASN A 54 -7.05 -0.09 1.67
C ASN A 54 -6.97 1.32 1.04
N ARG A 55 -6.89 1.42 -0.29
CA ARG A 55 -6.65 2.68 -1.03
C ARG A 55 -7.56 3.83 -0.61
N THR A 56 -8.86 3.57 -0.42
CA THR A 56 -9.83 4.62 -0.08
C THR A 56 -9.65 5.12 1.34
N SER A 57 -9.41 4.22 2.29
CA SER A 57 -9.14 4.62 3.67
C SER A 57 -7.85 5.41 3.79
N VAL A 58 -6.78 4.96 3.13
CA VAL A 58 -5.47 5.65 3.14
C VAL A 58 -5.61 7.07 2.59
N ALA A 59 -6.24 7.23 1.41
CA ALA A 59 -6.45 8.54 0.82
C ALA A 59 -7.23 9.47 1.77
N ARG A 60 -8.35 8.99 2.34
CA ARG A 60 -9.16 9.77 3.28
C ARG A 60 -8.39 10.17 4.54
N SER A 61 -7.66 9.23 5.15
CA SER A 61 -6.85 9.49 6.35
C SER A 61 -5.74 10.50 6.04
N ALA A 62 -5.08 10.39 4.88
CA ALA A 62 -4.05 11.35 4.47
C ALA A 62 -4.61 12.78 4.35
N PHE A 63 -5.77 12.96 3.71
CA PHE A 63 -6.42 14.28 3.62
C PHE A 63 -6.87 14.83 4.98
N LEU A 64 -7.42 13.96 5.84
CA LEU A 64 -7.83 14.36 7.19
C LEU A 64 -6.63 14.82 8.03
N LEU A 65 -5.52 14.08 7.99
CA LEU A 65 -4.28 14.43 8.68
C LEU A 65 -3.67 15.72 8.12
N ALA A 66 -3.66 15.87 6.79
CA ALA A 66 -3.16 17.08 6.15
C ALA A 66 -3.95 18.31 6.58
N SER A 67 -5.29 18.22 6.60
CA SER A 67 -6.14 19.31 7.10
C SER A 67 -5.94 19.57 8.59
N LYS A 68 -5.84 18.52 9.42
CA LYS A 68 -5.68 18.64 10.88
C LYS A 68 -4.37 19.35 11.27
N TYR A 69 -3.29 19.06 10.55
CA TYR A 69 -1.96 19.56 10.89
C TYR A 69 -1.45 20.68 9.99
N GLY A 70 -2.27 21.16 9.04
CA GLY A 70 -1.86 22.19 8.08
C GLY A 70 -0.70 21.75 7.20
N ILE A 71 -0.77 20.52 6.67
CA ILE A 71 0.23 19.97 5.74
C ILE A 71 -0.20 20.28 4.31
N ASP A 72 0.68 20.94 3.55
CA ASP A 72 0.38 21.39 2.19
C ASP A 72 0.66 20.35 1.09
N ALA A 73 1.35 19.25 1.44
CA ALA A 73 1.73 18.22 0.48
C ALA A 73 1.58 16.80 1.06
N ILE A 74 1.02 15.91 0.25
CA ILE A 74 0.97 14.47 0.50
C ILE A 74 1.88 13.80 -0.53
N HIS A 75 2.86 13.03 -0.08
CA HIS A 75 3.79 12.30 -0.93
C HIS A 75 3.43 10.81 -0.96
N LEU A 76 3.39 10.22 -2.15
CA LEU A 76 3.30 8.77 -2.33
C LEU A 76 4.69 8.24 -2.68
N VAL A 77 5.24 7.40 -1.80
CA VAL A 77 6.57 6.82 -1.97
C VAL A 77 6.43 5.34 -2.35
N CYS A 78 6.73 5.04 -3.60
CA CYS A 78 6.82 3.66 -4.11
C CYS A 78 8.10 3.01 -3.57
N ALA A 79 8.00 1.78 -3.07
CA ALA A 79 9.15 1.08 -2.48
C ALA A 79 10.20 0.72 -3.55
N GLY A 80 9.75 0.40 -4.76
CA GLY A 80 10.58 -0.06 -5.85
C GLY A 80 11.16 -1.45 -5.59
N THR A 81 12.03 -1.88 -6.50
CA THR A 81 12.87 -3.07 -6.31
C THR A 81 14.26 -2.78 -6.85
N ASP A 82 15.28 -3.06 -6.05
CA ASP A 82 16.69 -2.83 -6.42
C ASP A 82 17.01 -1.38 -6.86
N GLY A 83 16.27 -0.41 -6.31
CA GLY A 83 16.43 1.02 -6.61
C GLY A 83 15.60 1.53 -7.79
N GLU A 84 14.91 0.64 -8.50
CA GLU A 84 14.10 0.97 -9.67
C GLU A 84 12.61 1.07 -9.33
N GLU A 85 11.89 1.91 -10.09
CA GLU A 85 10.43 1.95 -10.05
C GLU A 85 9.83 0.63 -10.54
N THR A 86 8.69 0.22 -9.97
CA THR A 86 8.01 -1.02 -10.37
C THR A 86 6.59 -0.75 -10.82
N ASP A 87 6.15 -1.48 -11.85
CA ASP A 87 4.79 -1.39 -12.38
C ASP A 87 3.72 -1.62 -11.31
N GLU A 88 3.94 -2.58 -10.40
CA GLU A 88 3.02 -2.88 -9.30
C GLU A 88 2.89 -1.72 -8.32
N ASP A 89 3.99 -1.03 -7.99
CA ASP A 89 3.96 0.11 -7.08
C ASP A 89 3.33 1.33 -7.75
N ILE A 90 3.63 1.58 -9.04
CA ILE A 90 3.00 2.66 -9.80
C ILE A 90 1.48 2.45 -9.89
N LEU A 91 1.02 1.23 -10.14
CA LEU A 91 -0.40 0.90 -10.12
C LEU A 91 -1.00 1.10 -8.72
N GLY A 92 -0.28 0.71 -7.66
CA GLY A 92 -0.69 0.92 -6.27
C GLY A 92 -0.84 2.39 -5.91
N ALA A 93 0.15 3.21 -6.25
CA ALA A 93 0.11 4.65 -6.10
C ALA A 93 -1.05 5.26 -6.91
N GLY A 94 -1.22 4.83 -8.16
CA GLY A 94 -2.33 5.24 -9.01
C GLY A 94 -3.70 4.96 -8.40
N ALA A 95 -3.87 3.81 -7.73
CA ALA A 95 -5.09 3.46 -7.03
C ALA A 95 -5.41 4.41 -5.87
N ILE A 96 -4.38 4.84 -5.14
CA ILE A 96 -4.51 5.80 -4.03
C ILE A 96 -4.76 7.22 -4.56
N VAL A 97 -4.06 7.65 -5.62
CA VAL A 97 -4.29 8.94 -6.27
C VAL A 97 -5.73 9.04 -6.78
N ASP A 98 -6.22 8.02 -7.48
CA ASP A 98 -7.60 7.95 -7.95
C ASP A 98 -8.62 8.11 -6.79
N ALA A 99 -8.42 7.39 -5.69
CA ALA A 99 -9.24 7.55 -4.50
C ALA A 99 -9.11 8.95 -3.87
N GLY A 100 -7.92 9.54 -3.94
CA GLY A 100 -7.60 10.88 -3.45
C GLY A 100 -8.27 12.00 -4.25
N ILE A 101 -8.38 11.87 -5.57
CA ILE A 101 -9.11 12.82 -6.43
C ILE A 101 -10.57 12.94 -5.96
N VAL A 102 -11.20 11.80 -5.67
CA VAL A 102 -12.57 11.75 -5.12
C VAL A 102 -12.63 12.39 -3.73
N ALA A 103 -11.66 12.10 -2.86
CA ALA A 103 -11.60 12.64 -1.50
C ALA A 103 -11.37 14.16 -1.47
N ALA A 104 -10.53 14.68 -2.37
CA ALA A 104 -10.20 16.10 -2.50
C ALA A 104 -11.33 16.95 -3.09
N LYS A 105 -12.41 16.34 -3.60
CA LYS A 105 -13.49 17.00 -4.35
C LYS A 105 -12.96 17.90 -5.50
N GLY A 106 -11.78 17.59 -6.04
CA GLY A 106 -11.13 18.38 -7.10
C GLY A 106 -10.30 19.58 -6.64
N HIS A 107 -10.04 19.77 -5.34
CA HIS A 107 -9.29 20.92 -4.81
C HIS A 107 -7.77 20.68 -4.66
N SER A 108 -7.22 19.60 -5.21
CA SER A 108 -5.81 19.25 -5.07
C SER A 108 -5.06 19.31 -6.40
N LEU A 109 -3.82 19.79 -6.35
CA LEU A 109 -2.88 19.73 -7.45
C LEU A 109 -2.17 18.37 -7.42
N PHE A 110 -2.15 17.69 -8.56
CA PHE A 110 -1.41 16.45 -8.76
C PHE A 110 -0.28 16.70 -9.73
N ASP A 111 0.93 16.25 -9.39
CA ASP A 111 2.07 16.29 -10.30
C ASP A 111 1.84 15.34 -11.50
N PRO A 112 2.58 15.52 -12.62
CA PRO A 112 2.42 14.69 -13.80
C PRO A 112 2.61 13.18 -13.56
N CYS A 113 3.48 12.78 -12.64
CA CYS A 113 3.71 11.37 -12.31
C CYS A 113 2.50 10.78 -11.59
N SER A 114 1.94 11.52 -10.62
CA SER A 114 0.70 11.13 -9.93
C SER A 114 -0.47 10.97 -10.90
N GLN A 115 -0.63 11.90 -11.86
CA GLN A 115 -1.66 11.81 -12.89
C GLN A 115 -1.47 10.59 -13.80
N LYS A 116 -0.24 10.33 -14.25
CA LYS A 116 0.11 9.16 -15.06
C LYS A 116 -0.18 7.85 -14.32
N ALA A 117 0.18 7.76 -13.03
CA ALA A 117 -0.09 6.60 -12.20
C ALA A 117 -1.60 6.32 -12.08
N SER A 118 -2.39 7.36 -11.79
CA SER A 118 -3.85 7.26 -11.73
C SER A 118 -4.45 6.81 -13.06
N PHE A 119 -3.97 7.36 -14.18
CA PHE A 119 -4.41 6.96 -15.51
C PHE A 119 -4.11 5.49 -15.82
N GLU A 120 -2.91 5.00 -15.50
CA GLU A 120 -2.56 3.58 -15.68
C GLU A 120 -3.43 2.65 -14.83
N PHE A 121 -3.72 3.02 -13.57
CA PHE A 121 -4.67 2.28 -12.75
C PHE A 121 -6.08 2.28 -13.35
N LEU A 122 -6.58 3.44 -13.78
CA LEU A 122 -7.91 3.60 -14.36
C LEU A 122 -8.09 2.78 -15.64
N ARG A 123 -7.08 2.71 -16.51
CA ARG A 123 -7.08 1.86 -17.71
C ARG A 123 -7.32 0.40 -17.36
N VAL A 124 -6.72 -0.07 -16.26
CA VAL A 124 -6.84 -1.46 -15.82
C VAL A 124 -8.22 -1.75 -15.25
N ILE A 125 -8.80 -0.85 -14.45
CA ILE A 125 -10.09 -1.09 -13.79
C ILE A 125 -11.31 -0.78 -14.69
N ASN A 126 -11.21 0.14 -15.66
CA ASN A 126 -12.34 0.57 -16.50
C ASN A 126 -12.53 -0.24 -17.79
N GLY A 127 -11.59 -1.10 -18.16
CA GLY A 127 -11.82 -2.12 -19.20
C GLY A 127 -13.01 -3.05 -18.92
N SER A 128 -13.33 -3.91 -19.89
CA SER A 128 -14.44 -4.87 -19.76
C SER A 128 -14.08 -6.06 -18.87
N GLY A 129 -15.06 -6.58 -18.12
CA GLY A 129 -14.91 -7.77 -17.28
C GLY A 129 -14.53 -7.50 -15.82
N ASP A 130 -14.10 -8.53 -15.09
CA ASP A 130 -13.74 -8.43 -13.68
C ASP A 130 -12.50 -7.53 -13.48
N SER A 131 -12.64 -6.49 -12.65
CA SER A 131 -11.56 -5.54 -12.36
C SER A 131 -10.44 -6.19 -11.56
N ARG A 132 -10.76 -7.08 -10.62
CA ARG A 132 -9.77 -7.80 -9.81
C ARG A 132 -8.92 -8.72 -10.68
N GLY A 133 -9.56 -9.50 -11.55
CA GLY A 133 -8.88 -10.37 -12.50
C GLY A 133 -7.93 -9.62 -13.44
N ARG A 134 -8.35 -8.45 -13.94
CA ARG A 134 -7.50 -7.59 -14.79
C ARG A 134 -6.31 -7.01 -14.03
N LEU A 135 -6.53 -6.54 -12.80
CA LEU A 135 -5.45 -6.04 -11.96
C LEU A 135 -4.45 -7.15 -11.64
N ALA A 136 -4.91 -8.33 -11.25
CA ALA A 136 -4.04 -9.48 -11.04
C ALA A 136 -3.28 -9.87 -12.32
N ALA A 137 -3.92 -9.82 -13.49
CA ALA A 137 -3.25 -10.05 -14.77
C ALA A 137 -2.13 -9.04 -15.05
N ARG A 138 -2.30 -7.77 -14.67
CA ARG A 138 -1.24 -6.75 -14.76
C ARG A 138 -0.12 -7.00 -13.76
N LEU A 139 -0.43 -7.36 -12.52
CA LEU A 139 0.59 -7.73 -11.53
C LEU A 139 1.40 -8.94 -12.01
N ARG A 140 0.80 -9.95 -12.63
CA ARG A 140 1.53 -11.10 -13.22
C ARG A 140 2.57 -10.69 -14.28
N GLN A 141 2.38 -9.55 -14.94
CA GLN A 141 3.31 -9.06 -15.97
C GLN A 141 4.45 -8.23 -15.37
N SER A 142 4.32 -7.80 -14.12
CA SER A 142 5.27 -6.96 -13.41
C SER A 142 6.51 -7.75 -12.96
N LEU A 143 7.57 -7.04 -12.55
CA LEU A 143 8.80 -7.67 -12.06
C LEU A 143 8.53 -8.50 -10.79
N GLY A 144 7.87 -7.90 -9.79
CA GLY A 144 7.48 -8.58 -8.55
C GLY A 144 6.55 -9.77 -8.80
N GLY A 145 5.57 -9.62 -9.70
CA GLY A 145 4.65 -10.73 -9.97
C GLY A 145 5.29 -11.90 -10.72
N LYS A 146 6.18 -11.64 -11.69
CA LYS A 146 6.98 -12.70 -12.32
C LYS A 146 7.84 -13.45 -11.31
N ASN A 147 8.39 -12.74 -10.31
CA ASN A 147 9.14 -13.36 -9.24
C ASN A 147 8.25 -14.25 -8.34
N LEU A 148 7.06 -13.79 -7.96
CA LEU A 148 6.10 -14.61 -7.19
C LEU A 148 5.64 -15.85 -7.95
N ILE A 149 5.39 -15.75 -9.25
CA ILE A 149 5.03 -16.91 -10.09
C ILE A 149 6.15 -17.96 -10.07
N ARG A 150 7.42 -17.55 -10.22
CA ARG A 150 8.56 -18.48 -10.16
C ARG A 150 8.69 -19.19 -8.81
N LEU A 151 8.20 -18.57 -7.74
CA LEU A 151 8.16 -19.13 -6.40
C LEU A 151 6.89 -19.97 -6.12
N GLY A 152 5.98 -20.11 -7.09
CA GLY A 152 4.72 -20.83 -6.92
C GLY A 152 3.65 -20.06 -6.14
N MET A 153 3.79 -18.74 -6.00
CA MET A 153 2.95 -17.88 -5.17
C MET A 153 1.94 -17.04 -6.00
N ASP A 154 1.42 -17.60 -7.11
CA ASP A 154 0.50 -16.88 -8.00
C ASP A 154 -0.82 -16.46 -7.29
N SER A 155 -1.26 -17.22 -6.29
CA SER A 155 -2.43 -16.87 -5.47
C SER A 155 -2.28 -15.54 -4.74
N ASP A 156 -1.05 -15.14 -4.40
CA ASP A 156 -0.79 -13.90 -3.68
C ASP A 156 -1.06 -12.68 -4.54
N LEU A 157 -0.93 -12.80 -5.86
CA LEU A 157 -1.28 -11.75 -6.81
C LEU A 157 -2.79 -11.50 -6.82
N ILE A 158 -3.59 -12.55 -6.64
CA ILE A 158 -5.05 -12.41 -6.51
C ILE A 158 -5.42 -11.71 -5.20
N LEU A 159 -4.70 -11.99 -4.11
CA LEU A 159 -4.91 -11.34 -2.81
C LEU A 159 -4.47 -9.87 -2.86
N ALA A 160 -3.29 -9.58 -3.43
CA ALA A 160 -2.75 -8.24 -3.59
C ALA A 160 -3.62 -7.36 -4.50
N ALA A 161 -4.22 -7.93 -5.55
CA ALA A 161 -5.13 -7.22 -6.45
C ALA A 161 -6.52 -6.92 -5.85
N ALA A 162 -6.77 -7.27 -4.59
CA ALA A 162 -8.04 -6.97 -3.96
C ALA A 162 -8.16 -5.46 -3.67
N VAL A 163 -9.26 -4.85 -4.10
CA VAL A 163 -9.49 -3.39 -3.97
C VAL A 163 -10.46 -3.10 -2.83
N ASP A 164 -10.10 -2.17 -1.94
CA ASP A 164 -10.94 -1.65 -0.86
C ASP A 164 -11.61 -2.75 0.02
N ARG A 165 -10.86 -3.83 0.28
CA ARG A 165 -11.29 -4.95 1.13
C ARG A 165 -10.98 -4.76 2.60
N CYS A 166 -10.18 -3.76 2.96
CA CYS A 166 -9.84 -3.43 4.33
C CYS A 166 -9.99 -1.93 4.55
N ARG A 167 -10.56 -1.54 5.69
CA ARG A 167 -10.65 -0.12 6.10
C ARG A 167 -9.48 0.33 6.96
N LEU A 168 -8.67 -0.60 7.45
CA LEU A 168 -7.55 -0.33 8.34
C LEU A 168 -6.42 0.39 7.59
N VAL A 169 -5.91 1.44 8.19
CA VAL A 169 -4.76 2.20 7.70
C VAL A 169 -3.62 1.97 8.69
N PRO A 170 -2.58 1.20 8.35
CA PRO A 170 -1.39 1.16 9.17
C PRO A 170 -0.67 2.51 9.13
N TYR A 171 -0.18 2.99 10.27
CA TYR A 171 0.69 4.16 10.37
C TYR A 171 1.93 3.81 11.18
N GLN A 172 3.05 4.49 10.93
CA GLN A 172 4.26 4.33 11.73
C GLN A 172 4.21 5.20 12.98
N CYS A 173 4.35 4.60 14.16
CA CYS A 173 4.52 5.36 15.39
C CYS A 173 5.93 5.96 15.46
N SER A 174 6.05 7.28 15.44
CA SER A 174 7.33 7.99 15.49
C SER A 174 8.18 7.70 16.73
N ARG A 175 7.55 7.26 17.85
CA ARG A 175 8.25 6.92 19.10
C ARG A 175 8.88 5.53 19.08
N THR A 176 8.22 4.57 18.44
CA THR A 176 8.60 3.15 18.53
C THR A 176 9.06 2.56 17.20
N GLY A 177 8.89 3.29 16.09
CA GLY A 177 9.12 2.80 14.73
C GLY A 177 8.14 1.69 14.29
N THR A 178 7.19 1.31 15.14
CA THR A 178 6.27 0.19 14.90
C THR A 178 5.06 0.63 14.07
N LEU A 179 4.62 -0.22 13.14
CA LEU A 179 3.36 -0.01 12.44
C LEU A 179 2.18 -0.35 13.37
N MET A 180 1.28 0.62 13.55
CA MET A 180 0.07 0.52 14.35
C MET A 180 -1.16 0.78 13.49
N SER A 181 -2.33 0.32 13.91
CA SER A 181 -3.58 0.64 13.20
C SER A 181 -4.07 2.04 13.56
N PHE A 182 -4.48 2.80 12.55
CA PHE A 182 -5.22 4.04 12.74
C PHE A 182 -6.61 3.71 13.31
N ASP A 183 -6.78 3.86 14.62
CA ASP A 183 -8.10 3.92 15.24
C ASP A 183 -8.55 5.38 15.20
N ASP A 184 -9.55 5.71 14.38
CA ASP A 184 -10.16 7.05 14.32
C ASP A 184 -10.61 7.59 15.71
N LEU A 185 -10.67 6.73 16.73
CA LEU A 185 -11.13 7.03 18.09
C LEU A 185 -10.04 7.35 19.11
N LYS A 186 -8.74 7.14 18.82
CA LYS A 186 -7.67 7.35 19.83
C LYS A 186 -6.80 8.58 19.60
N CYS A 187 -6.80 9.17 18.42
CA CYS A 187 -5.98 10.35 18.10
C CYS A 187 -6.78 11.66 18.03
N ILE A 188 -8.05 11.65 18.45
CA ILE A 188 -8.84 12.88 18.65
C ILE A 188 -8.57 13.49 20.04
N ASP A 189 -8.18 12.68 21.03
CA ASP A 189 -8.00 13.10 22.43
C ASP A 189 -6.65 12.66 23.03
N SER A 190 -5.53 13.03 22.40
CA SER A 190 -4.21 12.97 23.04
C SER A 190 -3.28 14.07 22.55
#